data_AF-A0A0A8L2A4-F1
#
_entry.id   AF-A0A0A8L2A4-F1
#
_cell.length_a   1.000
_cell.length_b   1.000
_cell.length_c   1.000
_cell.angle_alpha   90.00
_cell.angle_beta   90.00
_cell.angle_gamma   90.00
#
_symmetry.space_group_name_H-M   'P 1'
#
loop_
_entity.id
_entity.type
_entity.pdbx_description
1 polymer ?
#
loop_
_entity_poly.entity_id
_entity_poly.type
_entity_poly.pdbx_seq_one_letter_code
_entity_poly.pdbx_strand_id
1 'polypeptide(L)'
;MVAKKRTGLRAKAARVTNTEKDDVVQQVTDLPPDPKAFLHQPRETKKEKSQIKSQNFLSRITDTGKSLSGISKSSARRRKRKMRDDLKPKLDDLLTSLQDEGVAEKDEPAVEADTNGESKPASSVTKVVRSDAYGRIRYDAPQNKGQLRKNEPNIRNQKGAKMLAQQESKRFNEVLLNESFQKNPFDALKEAIRMRQ
;
A
#
# COMPACT_ATOMS: atom_id res chain seq x y z
N MET A 1 24.67 10.20 30.06
CA MET A 1 23.99 9.77 28.82
C MET A 1 24.46 8.37 28.46
N VAL A 2 23.57 7.37 28.41
CA VAL A 2 23.95 5.98 28.13
C VAL A 2 23.75 5.69 26.65
N ALA A 3 24.85 5.46 25.91
CA ALA A 3 24.80 5.18 24.48
C ALA A 3 24.18 3.80 24.21
N LYS A 4 23.02 3.81 23.56
CA LYS A 4 22.30 2.60 23.15
C LYS A 4 23.08 1.92 22.00
N LYS A 5 23.86 0.87 22.30
CA LYS A 5 24.58 0.08 21.28
C LYS A 5 23.58 -0.56 20.31
N ARG A 6 23.68 -0.20 19.02
CA ARG A 6 22.86 -0.75 17.93
C ARG A 6 23.38 -2.14 17.56
N THR A 7 22.66 -3.19 17.95
CA THR A 7 22.99 -4.58 17.56
C THR A 7 22.47 -4.87 16.15
N GLY A 8 23.38 -4.97 15.19
CA GLY A 8 23.06 -5.30 13.80
C GLY A 8 22.67 -6.78 13.62
N LEU A 9 21.91 -7.07 12.57
CA LEU A 9 21.48 -8.44 12.21
C LEU A 9 22.67 -9.42 12.07
N ARG A 10 23.83 -8.94 11.61
CA ARG A 10 25.06 -9.74 11.52
C ARG A 10 25.56 -10.21 12.89
N ALA A 11 25.48 -9.37 13.92
CA ALA A 11 25.88 -9.72 15.29
C ALA A 11 24.89 -10.70 15.94
N LYS A 12 23.62 -10.71 15.50
CA LYS A 12 22.62 -11.69 15.96
C LYS A 12 22.81 -13.05 15.30
N ALA A 13 23.16 -13.09 14.01
CA ALA A 13 23.42 -14.33 13.29
C ALA A 13 24.67 -15.08 13.83
N ALA A 14 25.73 -14.36 14.18
CA ALA A 14 26.95 -14.95 14.73
C ALA A 14 26.78 -15.60 16.12
N ARG A 15 25.74 -15.22 16.88
CA ARG A 15 25.44 -15.86 18.19
C ARG A 15 24.72 -17.19 18.05
N VAL A 16 24.02 -17.42 16.95
CA VAL A 16 23.27 -18.66 16.71
C VAL A 16 24.20 -19.80 16.28
N THR A 17 25.39 -19.50 15.76
CA THR A 17 26.34 -20.51 15.28
C THR A 17 27.32 -21.02 16.35
N ASN A 18 27.29 -20.46 17.57
CA ASN A 18 28.24 -20.80 18.64
C ASN A 18 27.65 -21.68 19.76
N THR A 19 26.45 -22.21 19.60
CA THR A 19 25.91 -23.23 20.51
C THR A 19 26.53 -24.59 20.15
N GLU A 20 27.64 -24.88 20.83
CA GLU A 20 28.07 -26.19 21.32
C GLU A 20 28.20 -27.31 20.28
N LYS A 21 29.41 -27.44 19.74
CA LYS A 21 29.99 -28.73 19.40
C LYS A 21 30.90 -29.14 20.55
N ASP A 22 30.31 -29.79 21.55
CA ASP A 22 31.10 -30.56 22.52
C ASP A 22 31.49 -31.88 21.84
N ASP A 23 32.73 -31.93 21.35
CA ASP A 23 33.41 -33.15 20.94
C ASP A 23 33.74 -33.98 22.19
N VAL A 24 32.81 -34.85 22.60
CA VAL A 24 33.11 -35.96 23.50
C VAL A 24 33.28 -37.21 22.63
N VAL A 25 34.52 -37.51 22.30
CA VAL A 25 34.95 -38.79 21.71
C VAL A 25 34.76 -39.87 22.78
N GLN A 26 33.68 -40.64 22.68
CA GLN A 26 33.50 -41.89 23.43
C GLN A 26 33.68 -43.09 22.51
N GLN A 27 34.42 -44.05 23.03
CA GLN A 27 34.93 -45.24 22.35
C GLN A 27 33.82 -46.16 21.85
N VAL A 28 34.12 -46.79 20.73
CA VAL A 28 33.31 -47.73 19.96
C VAL A 28 33.00 -48.95 20.83
N THR A 29 31.73 -49.11 21.20
CA THR A 29 31.17 -50.42 21.60
C THR A 29 30.47 -51.01 20.39
N ASP A 30 30.75 -52.28 20.10
CA ASP A 30 30.13 -53.05 19.02
C ASP A 30 28.61 -53.15 19.25
N LEU A 31 27.86 -52.23 18.64
CA LEU A 31 26.41 -52.33 18.51
C LEU A 31 26.08 -53.21 17.29
N PRO A 32 25.03 -54.06 17.37
CA PRO A 32 24.58 -54.85 16.24
C PRO A 32 24.17 -53.94 15.06
N PRO A 33 24.41 -54.34 13.80
CA PRO A 33 24.12 -53.51 12.64
C PRO A 33 22.61 -53.22 12.57
N ASP A 34 22.25 -51.95 12.82
CA ASP A 34 20.89 -51.46 12.71
C ASP A 34 20.43 -51.56 11.24
N PRO A 35 19.35 -52.29 10.91
CA PRO A 35 18.83 -52.36 9.54
C PRO A 35 18.30 -51.02 9.02
N LYS A 36 18.25 -49.96 9.84
CA LYS A 36 18.00 -48.57 9.42
C LYS A 36 19.27 -47.74 9.15
N ALA A 37 20.46 -48.30 9.39
CA ALA A 37 21.75 -47.65 9.09
C ALA A 37 22.10 -47.66 7.59
N PHE A 38 21.16 -48.00 6.70
CA PHE A 38 21.30 -47.62 5.31
C PHE A 38 21.34 -46.09 5.24
N LEU A 39 22.52 -45.57 4.85
CA LEU A 39 22.74 -44.23 4.35
C LEU A 39 21.43 -43.67 3.79
N HIS A 40 20.84 -42.69 4.49
CA HIS A 40 19.51 -42.17 4.15
C HIS A 40 19.44 -41.85 2.67
N GLN A 41 18.83 -42.77 1.91
CA GLN A 41 18.68 -42.59 0.49
C GLN A 41 17.82 -41.34 0.32
N PRO A 42 18.33 -40.31 -0.39
CA PRO A 42 17.55 -39.11 -0.59
C PRO A 42 16.30 -39.51 -1.37
N ARG A 43 15.14 -39.44 -0.70
CA ARG A 43 13.83 -39.78 -1.26
C ARG A 43 13.47 -38.98 -2.50
N GLU A 44 14.11 -37.83 -2.69
CA GLU A 44 13.85 -36.90 -3.79
C GLU A 44 15.16 -36.41 -4.38
N THR A 45 15.18 -36.31 -5.72
CA THR A 45 16.33 -35.75 -6.44
C THR A 45 16.43 -34.23 -6.25
N LYS A 46 17.61 -33.65 -6.49
CA LYS A 46 17.79 -32.18 -6.44
C LYS A 46 16.86 -31.45 -7.42
N LYS A 47 16.61 -32.04 -8.59
CA LYS A 47 15.70 -31.52 -9.62
C LYS A 47 14.27 -31.48 -9.11
N GLU A 48 13.82 -32.57 -8.51
CA GLU A 48 12.50 -32.70 -7.90
C GLU A 48 12.30 -31.72 -6.75
N LYS A 49 13.28 -31.59 -5.84
CA LYS A 49 13.26 -30.56 -4.79
C LYS A 49 13.14 -29.14 -5.34
N SER A 50 13.79 -28.85 -6.47
CA SER A 50 13.67 -27.56 -7.13
C SER A 50 12.28 -27.35 -7.72
N GLN A 51 11.71 -28.38 -8.35
CA GLN A 51 10.36 -28.34 -8.89
C GLN A 51 9.32 -28.17 -7.78
N ILE A 52 9.39 -28.93 -6.69
CA ILE A 52 8.52 -28.80 -5.51
C ILE A 52 8.61 -27.39 -4.93
N LYS A 53 9.82 -26.82 -4.81
CA LYS A 53 10.00 -25.43 -4.35
C LYS A 53 9.33 -24.42 -5.29
N SER A 54 9.49 -24.57 -6.60
CA SER A 54 8.83 -23.68 -7.58
C SER A 54 7.31 -23.82 -7.56
N GLN A 55 6.77 -25.04 -7.45
CA GLN A 55 5.33 -25.29 -7.38
C GLN A 55 4.73 -24.74 -6.08
N ASN A 56 5.41 -24.94 -4.94
CA ASN A 56 5.00 -24.35 -3.66
C ASN A 56 5.05 -22.81 -3.66
N PHE A 57 5.94 -22.21 -4.45
CA PHE A 57 5.99 -20.78 -4.64
C PHE A 57 4.83 -20.29 -5.52
N LEU A 58 4.55 -20.98 -6.62
CA LEU A 58 3.44 -20.67 -7.51
C LEU A 58 2.09 -20.83 -6.81
N SER A 59 1.89 -21.90 -6.04
CA SER A 59 0.66 -22.10 -5.25
C SER A 59 0.44 -20.98 -4.24
N ARG A 60 1.50 -20.56 -3.53
CA ARG A 60 1.43 -19.40 -2.63
C ARG A 60 1.09 -18.12 -3.38
N ILE A 61 1.54 -17.93 -4.62
CA ILE A 61 1.17 -16.77 -5.43
C ILE A 61 -0.28 -16.84 -5.90
N THR A 62 -0.75 -17.99 -6.38
CA THR A 62 -2.11 -18.15 -6.89
C THR A 62 -3.14 -18.02 -5.76
N ASP A 63 -2.85 -18.56 -4.58
CA ASP A 63 -3.72 -18.47 -3.41
C ASP A 63 -3.74 -17.04 -2.84
N THR A 64 -2.63 -16.31 -2.93
CA THR A 64 -2.56 -14.89 -2.54
C THR A 64 -3.07 -13.93 -3.62
N GLY A 65 -3.33 -14.40 -4.84
CA GLY A 65 -3.94 -13.59 -5.90
C GLY A 65 -5.36 -13.12 -5.59
N LYS A 66 -6.10 -13.84 -4.74
CA LYS A 66 -7.47 -13.49 -4.30
C LYS A 66 -7.52 -12.62 -3.04
N SER A 67 -6.40 -12.50 -2.32
CA SER A 67 -6.31 -11.73 -1.09
C SER A 67 -4.93 -11.10 -0.99
N LEU A 68 -4.87 -9.77 -1.03
CA LEU A 68 -3.65 -8.94 -0.86
C LEU A 68 -2.89 -9.20 0.47
N SER A 69 -3.31 -10.16 1.29
CA SER A 69 -2.73 -10.61 2.56
C SER A 69 -1.33 -11.22 2.44
N GLY A 70 -0.88 -11.66 1.25
CA GLY A 70 0.45 -12.25 1.04
C GLY A 70 1.59 -11.26 0.78
N ILE A 71 1.28 -9.98 0.55
CA ILE A 71 2.31 -8.98 0.19
C ILE A 71 2.81 -8.30 1.46
N SER A 72 4.12 -8.36 1.71
CA SER A 72 4.71 -7.66 2.86
C SER A 72 4.42 -6.15 2.80
N LYS A 73 4.27 -5.52 3.97
CA LYS A 73 4.00 -4.07 4.09
C LYS A 73 4.99 -3.22 3.27
N SER A 74 6.26 -3.63 3.24
CA SER A 74 7.31 -2.96 2.44
C SER A 74 7.04 -3.07 0.94
N SER A 75 6.68 -4.25 0.44
CA SER A 75 6.36 -4.47 -0.97
C SER A 75 5.11 -3.69 -1.40
N ALA A 76 4.06 -3.67 -0.58
CA ALA A 76 2.87 -2.87 -0.82
C ALA A 76 3.18 -1.35 -0.87
N ARG A 77 4.05 -0.86 0.03
CA ARG A 77 4.51 0.54 0.01
C ARG A 77 5.33 0.87 -1.25
N ARG A 78 6.20 -0.05 -1.69
CA ARG A 78 7.00 0.12 -2.91
C ARG A 78 6.12 0.21 -4.15
N ARG A 79 5.15 -0.72 -4.31
CA ARG A 79 4.17 -0.67 -5.40
C ARG A 79 3.38 0.64 -5.42
N LYS A 80 2.89 1.10 -4.26
CA LYS A 80 2.17 2.38 -4.14
C LYS A 80 3.04 3.62 -4.37
N ARG A 81 4.36 3.54 -4.13
CA ARG A 81 5.29 4.63 -4.50
C ARG A 81 5.44 4.67 -6.00
N LYS A 82 5.80 3.53 -6.61
CA LYS A 82 5.97 3.39 -8.06
C LYS A 82 4.72 3.87 -8.83
N MET A 83 3.53 3.38 -8.47
CA MET A 83 2.29 3.84 -9.13
C MET A 83 2.03 5.34 -8.96
N ARG A 84 2.40 5.94 -7.81
CA ARG A 84 2.27 7.39 -7.64
C ARG A 84 3.31 8.15 -8.45
N ASP A 85 4.51 7.60 -8.60
CA ASP A 85 5.56 8.20 -9.41
C ASP A 85 5.22 8.10 -10.90
N ASP A 86 4.57 7.01 -11.33
CA ASP A 86 4.06 6.82 -12.70
C ASP A 86 2.86 7.73 -13.00
N LEU A 87 2.00 8.01 -12.02
CA LEU A 87 0.82 8.89 -12.15
C LEU A 87 1.11 10.37 -11.92
N LYS A 88 2.32 10.74 -11.47
CA LYS A 88 2.69 12.15 -11.42
C LYS A 88 2.71 12.69 -12.85
N PRO A 89 2.26 13.94 -13.08
CA PRO A 89 2.39 14.56 -14.39
C PRO A 89 3.88 14.65 -14.71
N LYS A 90 4.34 13.81 -15.64
CA LYS A 90 5.71 13.87 -16.18
C LYS A 90 5.76 14.99 -17.21
N LEU A 91 5.73 16.22 -16.74
CA LEU A 91 5.84 17.40 -17.61
C LEU A 91 7.17 17.39 -18.37
N ASP A 92 8.22 16.85 -17.77
CA ASP A 92 9.52 16.69 -18.42
C ASP A 92 9.43 15.77 -19.66
N ASP A 93 8.61 14.71 -19.60
CA ASP A 93 8.35 13.79 -20.73
C ASP A 93 7.54 14.47 -21.85
N LEU A 94 6.63 15.38 -21.47
CA LEU A 94 5.91 16.23 -22.42
C LEU A 94 6.83 17.27 -23.06
N LEU A 95 7.75 17.86 -22.30
CA LEU A 95 8.74 18.82 -22.82
C LEU A 95 9.75 18.13 -23.75
N THR A 96 10.22 16.93 -23.41
CA THR A 96 11.10 16.15 -24.30
C THR A 96 10.37 15.68 -25.54
N SER A 97 9.12 15.20 -25.43
CA SER A 97 8.34 14.81 -26.61
C SER A 97 7.98 15.99 -27.51
N LEU A 98 7.66 17.17 -26.95
CA LEU A 98 7.45 18.40 -27.74
C LEU A 98 8.73 18.87 -28.46
N GLN A 99 9.90 18.71 -27.84
CA GLN A 99 11.20 18.97 -28.48
C GLN A 99 11.50 17.93 -29.57
N ASP A 100 11.19 16.66 -29.33
CA ASP A 100 11.38 15.57 -30.30
C ASP A 100 10.41 15.68 -31.50
N GLU A 101 9.19 16.19 -31.27
CA GLU A 101 8.19 16.50 -32.30
C GLU A 101 8.44 17.83 -33.04
N GLY A 102 9.51 18.56 -32.68
CA GLY A 102 9.95 19.76 -33.39
C GLY A 102 9.06 20.99 -33.20
N VAL A 103 8.21 21.01 -32.16
CA VAL A 103 7.30 22.13 -31.84
C VAL A 103 8.00 23.18 -30.97
N ALA A 104 9.01 22.78 -30.19
CA ALA A 104 9.87 23.67 -29.42
C ALA A 104 11.30 23.62 -29.98
N GLU A 105 11.89 24.78 -30.28
CA GLU A 105 13.31 24.84 -30.63
C GLU A 105 14.15 24.32 -29.45
N LYS A 106 15.17 23.51 -29.75
CA LYS A 106 16.17 23.11 -28.76
C LYS A 106 16.87 24.38 -28.30
N ASP A 107 16.72 24.72 -27.03
CA ASP A 107 17.56 25.71 -26.36
C ASP A 107 19.01 25.21 -26.42
N GLU A 108 19.71 25.52 -27.50
CA GLU A 108 21.16 25.45 -27.59
C GLU A 108 21.72 26.35 -26.48
N PRO A 109 22.70 25.88 -25.68
CA PRO A 109 23.34 26.73 -24.68
C PRO A 109 24.12 27.82 -25.42
N ALA A 110 23.53 29.01 -25.50
CA ALA A 110 24.16 30.20 -26.05
C ALA A 110 25.50 30.46 -25.34
N VAL A 111 26.57 30.27 -26.11
CA VAL A 111 27.93 30.68 -25.78
C VAL A 111 27.95 32.21 -25.70
N GLU A 112 28.30 32.70 -24.51
CA GLU A 112 28.99 33.97 -24.20
C GLU A 112 29.03 35.03 -25.33
N ALA A 113 28.20 36.06 -25.21
CA ALA A 113 28.47 37.36 -25.83
C ALA A 113 27.92 38.48 -24.94
N ASP A 114 28.84 39.05 -24.16
CA ASP A 114 28.71 40.36 -23.50
C ASP A 114 28.15 41.41 -24.47
N THR A 115 26.96 41.92 -24.20
CA THR A 115 26.64 43.33 -24.46
C THR A 115 25.58 43.81 -23.47
N ASN A 116 25.96 44.79 -22.66
CA ASN A 116 25.10 45.57 -21.77
C ASN A 116 23.95 46.20 -22.56
N GLY A 117 22.73 45.73 -22.30
CA GLY A 117 21.49 46.31 -22.79
C GLY A 117 20.37 45.96 -21.83
N GLU A 118 20.00 46.92 -20.99
CA GLU A 118 18.89 46.87 -20.05
C GLU A 118 17.61 46.31 -20.69
N SER A 119 17.29 45.05 -20.40
CA SER A 119 15.97 44.48 -20.66
C SER A 119 15.41 43.99 -19.32
N LYS A 120 14.52 44.79 -18.74
CA LYS A 120 13.70 44.36 -17.60
C LYS A 120 12.72 43.31 -18.13
N PRO A 121 12.76 42.04 -17.69
CA PRO A 121 11.65 41.15 -17.96
C PRO A 121 10.47 41.61 -17.10
N ALA A 122 9.45 42.20 -17.74
CA ALA A 122 8.16 42.43 -17.13
C ALA A 122 7.46 41.07 -16.94
N SER A 123 7.92 40.27 -15.98
CA SER A 123 7.17 39.11 -15.50
C SER A 123 6.04 39.63 -14.62
N SER A 124 4.90 39.93 -15.25
CA SER A 124 3.61 40.10 -14.58
C SER A 124 3.16 38.75 -14.03
N VAL A 125 3.83 38.29 -12.97
CA VAL A 125 3.40 37.14 -12.17
C VAL A 125 2.84 37.72 -10.88
N THR A 126 1.52 37.79 -10.81
CA THR A 126 0.80 38.11 -9.57
C THR A 126 1.22 37.11 -8.48
N LYS A 127 1.97 37.58 -7.48
CA LYS A 127 2.27 36.80 -6.27
C LYS A 127 0.96 36.53 -5.54
N VAL A 128 0.51 35.28 -5.56
CA VAL A 128 -0.59 34.81 -4.70
C VAL A 128 -0.07 34.74 -3.27
N VAL A 129 -0.25 35.82 -2.51
CA VAL A 129 -0.03 35.82 -1.06
C VAL A 129 -1.23 35.12 -0.42
N ARG A 130 -0.99 34.01 0.27
CA ARG A 130 -2.03 33.38 1.11
C ARG A 130 -2.28 34.31 2.29
N SER A 131 -3.38 35.06 2.25
CA SER A 131 -3.81 35.86 3.41
C SER A 131 -4.44 34.94 4.46
N ASP A 132 -4.01 35.07 5.72
CA ASP A 132 -4.55 34.32 6.87
C ASP A 132 -6.06 34.53 7.09
N ALA A 133 -6.63 35.60 6.51
CA ALA A 133 -8.06 35.89 6.51
C ALA A 133 -8.93 34.76 5.93
N TYR A 134 -8.42 33.97 4.96
CA TYR A 134 -9.16 32.87 4.34
C TYR A 134 -8.70 31.47 4.80
N GLY A 135 -7.76 31.39 5.74
CA GLY A 135 -7.28 30.12 6.30
C GLY A 135 -8.33 29.38 7.14
N ARG A 136 -9.32 30.10 7.68
CA ARG A 136 -10.34 29.56 8.59
C ARG A 136 -11.53 28.90 7.91
N ILE A 137 -11.74 29.11 6.60
CA ILE A 137 -12.85 28.49 5.86
C ILE A 137 -12.71 26.95 5.79
N ARG A 138 -11.51 26.40 6.07
CA ARG A 138 -11.28 24.95 6.04
C ARG A 138 -11.72 24.19 7.29
N TYR A 139 -12.07 24.86 8.39
CA TYR A 139 -12.38 24.18 9.65
C TYR A 139 -13.88 23.96 9.90
N ASP A 140 -14.76 24.79 9.30
CA ASP A 140 -16.22 24.73 9.53
C ASP A 140 -17.00 24.27 8.28
N ALA A 141 -16.35 23.55 7.37
CA ALA A 141 -17.10 22.82 6.34
C ALA A 141 -17.90 21.71 7.03
N PRO A 142 -19.25 21.65 6.89
CA PRO A 142 -20.04 20.56 7.44
C PRO A 142 -19.46 19.26 6.91
N GLN A 143 -19.00 18.41 7.84
CA GLN A 143 -18.30 17.15 7.60
C GLN A 143 -18.78 16.50 6.30
N ASN A 144 -17.97 16.68 5.25
CA ASN A 144 -18.28 16.24 3.90
C ASN A 144 -18.66 14.75 3.90
N LYS A 145 -19.72 14.44 3.16
CA LYS A 145 -20.14 13.08 2.76
C LYS A 145 -18.90 12.19 2.57
N GLY A 146 -18.69 11.24 3.48
CA GLY A 146 -17.61 10.25 3.39
C GLY A 146 -16.59 10.25 4.54
N GLN A 147 -16.62 11.22 5.47
CA GLN A 147 -15.86 11.07 6.72
C GLN A 147 -16.64 10.19 7.71
N LEU A 148 -16.20 8.95 7.86
CA LEU A 148 -16.67 8.02 8.89
C LEU A 148 -16.52 8.71 10.27
N ARG A 149 -17.63 8.89 10.98
CA ARG A 149 -17.59 9.49 12.31
C ARG A 149 -16.81 8.59 13.27
N LYS A 150 -16.08 9.20 14.20
CA LYS A 150 -15.33 8.45 15.21
C LYS A 150 -16.33 7.64 16.05
N ASN A 151 -16.08 6.34 16.20
CA ASN A 151 -16.87 5.36 16.95
C ASN A 151 -18.14 4.81 16.29
N GLU A 152 -18.41 5.12 15.02
CA GLU A 152 -19.49 4.45 14.28
C GLU A 152 -19.06 3.09 13.71
N PRO A 153 -19.98 2.12 13.60
CA PRO A 153 -19.68 0.84 12.99
C PRO A 153 -19.24 1.02 11.53
N ASN A 154 -18.14 0.36 11.16
CA ASN A 154 -17.47 0.56 9.87
C ASN A 154 -17.54 -0.72 9.02
N ILE A 155 -17.93 -0.58 7.76
CA ILE A 155 -18.02 -1.67 6.77
C ILE A 155 -16.67 -2.35 6.52
N ARG A 156 -15.55 -1.66 6.78
CA ARG A 156 -14.19 -2.20 6.64
C ARG A 156 -13.83 -3.21 7.74
N ASN A 157 -14.50 -3.16 8.88
CA ASN A 157 -14.28 -4.11 9.97
C ASN A 157 -15.41 -5.15 9.97
N GLN A 158 -15.09 -6.44 10.03
CA GLN A 158 -16.08 -7.52 9.99
C GLN A 158 -17.15 -7.37 11.10
N LYS A 159 -16.75 -7.00 12.33
CA LYS A 159 -17.69 -6.76 13.42
C LYS A 159 -18.59 -5.56 13.13
N GLY A 160 -18.02 -4.48 12.59
CA GLY A 160 -18.76 -3.27 12.21
C GLY A 160 -19.74 -3.54 11.08
N ALA A 161 -19.32 -4.28 10.05
CA ALA A 161 -20.17 -4.69 8.94
C ALA A 161 -21.36 -5.55 9.41
N LYS A 162 -21.14 -6.49 10.33
CA LYS A 162 -22.23 -7.28 10.91
C LYS A 162 -23.23 -6.41 11.67
N MET A 163 -22.75 -5.43 12.44
CA MET A 163 -23.63 -4.50 13.15
C MET A 163 -24.42 -3.59 12.18
N LEU A 164 -23.77 -3.08 11.14
CA LEU A 164 -24.44 -2.30 10.09
C LEU A 164 -25.53 -3.11 9.41
N ALA A 165 -25.24 -4.35 9.02
CA ALA A 165 -26.24 -5.23 8.39
C ALA A 165 -27.47 -5.43 9.30
N GLN A 166 -27.27 -5.64 10.60
CA GLN A 166 -28.38 -5.75 11.55
C GLN A 166 -29.19 -4.46 11.67
N GLN A 167 -28.53 -3.30 11.68
CA GLN A 167 -29.20 -2.00 11.72
C GLN A 167 -29.98 -1.73 10.43
N GLU A 168 -29.40 -2.08 9.28
CA GLU A 168 -30.05 -1.95 7.97
C GLU A 168 -31.26 -2.87 7.85
N SER A 169 -31.17 -4.13 8.30
CA SER A 169 -32.32 -5.04 8.33
C SER A 169 -33.46 -4.49 9.19
N LYS A 170 -33.16 -3.88 10.35
CA LYS A 170 -34.18 -3.24 11.20
C LYS A 170 -34.84 -2.05 10.50
N ARG A 171 -34.04 -1.13 9.97
CA ARG A 171 -34.54 0.03 9.21
C ARG A 171 -35.37 -0.38 8.00
N PHE A 172 -34.96 -1.44 7.31
CA PHE A 172 -35.70 -1.96 6.17
C PHE A 172 -37.08 -2.46 6.58
N ASN A 173 -37.17 -3.20 7.68
CA ASN A 173 -38.46 -3.64 8.21
C ASN A 173 -39.34 -2.46 8.64
N GLU A 174 -38.75 -1.42 9.26
CA GLU A 174 -39.48 -0.20 9.61
C GLU A 174 -40.07 0.51 8.38
N VAL A 175 -39.30 0.59 7.29
CA VAL A 175 -39.78 1.17 6.02
C VAL A 175 -40.89 0.33 5.41
N LEU A 176 -40.77 -1.01 5.44
CA LEU A 176 -41.81 -1.90 4.93
C LEU A 176 -43.12 -1.81 5.73
N LEU A 177 -43.05 -1.56 7.03
CA LEU A 177 -44.23 -1.41 7.89
C LEU A 177 -44.89 -0.03 7.77
N ASN A 178 -44.24 0.94 7.14
CA ASN A 178 -44.77 2.28 7.01
C ASN A 178 -45.86 2.34 5.92
N GLU A 179 -47.10 2.66 6.33
CA GLU A 179 -48.25 2.75 5.42
C GLU A 179 -48.06 3.79 4.30
N SER A 180 -47.39 4.90 4.58
CA SER A 180 -47.12 5.94 3.57
C SER A 180 -46.21 5.42 2.45
N PHE A 181 -45.22 4.61 2.81
CA PHE A 181 -44.30 3.95 1.88
C PHE A 181 -44.99 2.83 1.11
N GLN A 182 -45.88 2.07 1.76
CA GLN A 182 -46.67 1.03 1.09
C GLN A 182 -47.64 1.61 0.06
N LYS A 183 -48.28 2.74 0.37
CA LYS A 183 -49.23 3.41 -0.54
C LYS A 183 -48.51 3.99 -1.76
N ASN A 184 -47.44 4.75 -1.56
CA ASN A 184 -46.71 5.42 -2.65
C ASN A 184 -45.19 5.47 -2.37
N PRO A 185 -44.42 4.44 -2.74
CA PRO A 185 -42.99 4.35 -2.40
C PRO A 185 -42.15 5.43 -3.09
N PHE A 186 -42.51 5.81 -4.33
CA PHE A 186 -41.76 6.80 -5.10
C PHE A 186 -41.94 8.23 -4.59
N ASP A 187 -43.11 8.58 -4.05
CA ASP A 187 -43.31 9.92 -3.48
C ASP A 187 -42.63 10.06 -2.11
N ALA A 188 -42.69 9.02 -1.27
CA ALA A 188 -41.89 8.97 -0.05
C ALA A 188 -40.38 9.08 -0.34
N LEU A 189 -39.90 8.47 -1.44
CA LEU A 189 -38.52 8.59 -1.89
C LEU A 189 -38.19 10.02 -2.37
N LYS A 190 -39.07 10.66 -3.15
CA LYS A 190 -38.88 12.06 -3.58
C LYS A 190 -38.80 13.00 -2.38
N GLU A 191 -39.68 12.82 -1.39
CA GLU A 191 -39.68 13.61 -0.16
C GLU A 191 -38.38 13.42 0.63
N ALA A 192 -37.91 12.18 0.80
CA ALA A 192 -36.64 11.89 1.44
C ALA A 192 -35.42 12.49 0.72
N ILE A 193 -35.43 12.52 -0.62
CA ILE A 193 -34.39 13.16 -1.43
C ILE A 193 -34.44 14.68 -1.23
N ARG A 194 -35.64 15.27 -1.21
CA ARG A 194 -35.85 16.71 -1.01
C ARG A 194 -35.38 17.18 0.37
N MET A 195 -35.61 16.37 1.41
CA MET A 195 -35.14 16.65 2.79
C MET A 195 -33.62 16.52 2.97
N ARG A 196 -32.90 15.96 1.98
CA ARG A 196 -31.45 15.70 2.04
C ARG A 196 -30.62 16.69 1.22
N GLN A 197 -31.24 17.49 0.37
CA GLN A 197 -30.61 18.61 -0.35
C GLN A 197 -30.70 19.88 0.50
#